data_AF-A0A1U7NWH1-F1
#
_entry.id   AF-A0A1U7NWH1-F1
#
_cell.length_a   1.000
_cell.length_b   1.000
_cell.length_c   1.000
_cell.angle_alpha   90.00
_cell.angle_beta   90.00
_cell.angle_gamma   90.00
#
_symmetry.space_group_name_H-M   'P 1'
#
loop_
_entity.id
_entity.type
_entity.pdbx_description
1 polymer ?
#
loop_
_entity_poly.entity_id
_entity_poly.type
_entity_poly.pdbx_seq_one_letter_code
_entity_poly.pdbx_strand_id
1 'polypeptide(L)'
;MLYRKQRGPASWGVILGAGILGLLLGFLGGRGSAPQPTIQSLLQPAAQHVRQAVGALDIVELEYARALKGNRASQQASVQALAQARSELAQATALEQLYPQSFTQADRALDAAARAIQTQQPQAVVVQALETVRTVTRQFTVKP
;
A
#
# COMPACT_ATOMS: atom_id res chain seq x y z
N MET A 1 31.24 34.24 -17.67
CA MET A 1 29.85 34.09 -18.12
C MET A 1 29.34 32.69 -17.76
N LEU A 2 28.26 32.65 -16.97
CA LEU A 2 27.23 31.61 -16.78
C LEU A 2 27.58 30.11 -16.65
N TYR A 3 27.49 29.63 -15.41
CA TYR A 3 26.69 28.50 -14.90
C TYR A 3 26.15 27.44 -15.89
N ARG A 4 26.43 26.15 -15.60
CA ARG A 4 25.42 25.24 -14.99
C ARG A 4 26.02 23.93 -14.44
N LYS A 5 25.74 23.77 -13.14
CA LYS A 5 25.70 22.57 -12.30
C LYS A 5 25.11 21.35 -13.02
N GLN A 6 25.89 20.29 -13.25
CA GLN A 6 25.36 18.94 -13.45
C GLN A 6 25.45 18.18 -12.11
N ARG A 7 24.31 18.13 -11.41
CA ARG A 7 24.07 17.09 -10.39
C ARG A 7 23.68 15.82 -11.14
N GLY A 8 24.60 14.87 -11.23
CA GLY A 8 24.23 13.49 -11.55
C GLY A 8 23.49 12.87 -10.35
N PRO A 9 22.36 12.19 -10.55
CA PRO A 9 21.58 11.63 -9.46
C PRO A 9 22.29 10.46 -8.78
N ALA A 10 22.18 10.50 -7.46
CA ALA A 10 22.67 9.58 -6.46
C ALA A 10 22.44 8.09 -6.80
N SER A 11 23.54 7.33 -6.77
CA SER A 11 23.69 6.05 -6.08
C SER A 11 22.40 5.35 -5.63
N TRP A 12 21.68 4.73 -6.57
CA TRP A 12 20.55 3.83 -6.29
C TRP A 12 20.92 2.34 -6.37
N GLY A 13 22.21 2.02 -6.57
CA GLY A 13 22.69 0.64 -6.77
C GLY A 13 23.25 -0.07 -5.52
N VAL A 14 23.41 0.62 -4.39
CA VAL A 14 24.19 0.06 -3.25
C VAL A 14 23.31 -0.48 -2.11
N ILE A 15 22.00 -0.19 -2.09
CA ILE A 15 21.15 -0.59 -0.95
C ILE A 15 20.63 -2.04 -1.05
N LEU A 16 20.62 -2.64 -2.26
CA LEU A 16 20.14 -4.02 -2.44
C LEU A 16 21.15 -5.11 -2.03
N GLY A 17 22.44 -4.78 -1.86
CA GLY A 17 23.47 -5.75 -1.49
C GLY A 17 23.66 -5.99 0.00
N ALA A 18 23.33 -5.00 0.84
CA ALA A 18 23.61 -5.08 2.29
C ALA A 18 22.60 -5.94 3.06
N GLY A 19 21.35 -6.04 2.58
CA GLY A 19 20.30 -6.81 3.25
C GLY A 19 20.53 -8.33 3.22
N ILE A 20 21.21 -8.84 2.19
CA ILE A 20 21.44 -10.29 2.00
C ILE A 20 22.75 -10.72 2.69
N LEU A 21 23.79 -9.88 2.68
CA LEU A 21 25.06 -10.17 3.36
C LEU A 21 24.99 -10.02 4.88
N GLY A 22 24.17 -9.11 5.42
CA GLY A 22 23.89 -9.04 6.85
C GLY A 22 23.18 -10.30 7.39
N LEU A 23 22.38 -10.94 6.54
CA LEU A 23 21.62 -12.15 6.88
C LEU A 23 22.51 -13.41 6.97
N LEU A 24 23.59 -13.47 6.17
CA LEU A 24 24.57 -14.58 6.21
C LEU A 24 25.62 -14.40 7.31
N LEU A 25 26.06 -13.17 7.61
CA LEU A 25 27.01 -12.91 8.70
C LEU A 25 26.37 -13.02 10.10
N GLY A 26 25.07 -12.72 10.23
CA GLY A 26 24.31 -12.98 11.46
C GLY A 26 24.11 -14.48 11.76
N PHE A 27 24.20 -15.34 10.74
CA PHE A 27 23.97 -16.79 10.86
C PHE A 27 25.16 -17.54 11.47
N LEU A 28 26.38 -16.98 11.43
CA LEU A 28 27.59 -17.64 11.95
C LEU A 28 28.02 -17.17 13.35
N GLY A 29 27.63 -15.97 13.79
CA GLY A 29 28.01 -15.41 15.09
C GLY A 29 26.99 -15.60 16.23
N GLY A 30 25.74 -15.95 15.92
CA GLY A 30 24.61 -15.87 16.86
C GLY A 30 23.92 -17.20 17.15
N ARG A 31 24.65 -18.29 17.39
CA ARG A 31 24.06 -19.52 17.93
C ARG A 31 23.75 -19.31 19.42
N GLY A 32 22.55 -18.83 19.72
CA GLY A 32 22.10 -18.70 21.11
C GLY A 32 20.62 -18.51 21.31
N SER A 33 19.94 -17.58 20.62
CA SER A 33 18.62 -17.14 21.10
C SER A 33 17.74 -16.40 20.09
N ALA A 34 17.86 -16.64 18.77
CA ALA A 34 16.90 -16.07 17.83
C ALA A 34 15.75 -17.07 17.64
N PRO A 35 14.50 -16.77 18.10
CA PRO A 35 13.37 -17.62 17.79
C PRO A 35 13.23 -17.74 16.27
N GLN A 36 13.01 -18.96 15.78
CA GLN A 36 12.81 -19.22 14.36
C GLN A 36 11.74 -18.24 13.83
N PRO A 37 11.99 -17.52 12.73
CA PRO A 37 10.97 -16.67 12.14
C PRO A 37 9.81 -17.58 11.74
N THR A 38 8.70 -17.48 12.46
CA THR A 38 7.47 -18.17 12.11
C THR A 38 6.91 -17.51 10.84
N ILE A 39 6.19 -18.26 10.00
CA ILE A 39 5.53 -17.72 8.80
C ILE A 39 4.70 -16.46 9.15
N GLN A 40 4.13 -16.43 10.35
CA GLN A 40 3.40 -15.29 10.90
C GLN A 40 4.25 -14.03 11.12
N SER A 41 5.52 -14.16 11.48
CA SER A 41 6.46 -13.03 11.58
C SER A 41 6.82 -12.43 10.21
N LEU A 42 6.81 -13.25 9.14
CA LEU A 42 7.04 -12.80 7.77
C LEU A 42 5.80 -12.08 7.19
N LEU A 43 4.60 -12.43 7.65
CA LEU A 43 3.33 -11.83 7.22
C LEU A 43 2.92 -10.59 8.01
N GLN A 44 3.46 -10.38 9.22
CA GLN A 44 3.13 -9.23 10.06
C GLN A 44 3.28 -7.87 9.36
N PRO A 45 4.39 -7.58 8.65
CA PRO A 45 4.54 -6.32 7.93
C PRO A 45 3.45 -6.12 6.87
N ALA A 46 3.17 -7.15 6.07
CA ALA A 46 2.14 -7.09 5.04
C ALA A 46 0.74 -6.86 5.64
N ALA A 47 0.42 -7.51 6.77
CA ALA A 47 -0.83 -7.30 7.49
C ALA A 47 -0.96 -5.88 8.10
N GLN A 48 0.16 -5.24 8.46
CA GLN A 48 0.16 -3.84 8.89
C GLN A 48 -0.14 -2.90 7.72
N HIS A 49 0.51 -3.10 6.58
CA HIS A 49 0.25 -2.31 5.38
C HIS A 49 -1.19 -2.46 4.88
N VAL A 50 -1.77 -3.67 4.91
CA VAL A 50 -3.19 -3.86 4.58
C VAL A 50 -4.11 -3.08 5.53
N ARG A 51 -3.81 -3.06 6.83
CA ARG A 51 -4.59 -2.27 7.80
C ARG A 51 -4.48 -0.77 7.53
N GLN A 52 -3.29 -0.28 7.23
CA GLN A 52 -3.07 1.12 6.86
C GLN A 52 -3.79 1.48 5.56
N ALA A 53 -3.77 0.59 4.56
CA ALA A 53 -4.50 0.76 3.32
C ALA A 53 -6.00 0.88 3.58
N VAL A 54 -6.58 -0.03 4.35
CA VAL A 54 -8.01 -0.01 4.70
C VAL A 54 -8.37 1.27 5.46
N GLY A 55 -7.56 1.69 6.44
CA GLY A 55 -7.78 2.95 7.15
C GLY A 55 -7.73 4.18 6.23
N ALA A 56 -6.88 4.15 5.20
CA ALA A 56 -6.86 5.21 4.19
C ALA A 56 -8.14 5.21 3.31
N LEU A 57 -8.74 4.04 3.01
CA LEU A 57 -10.02 3.98 2.29
C LEU A 57 -11.17 4.64 3.06
N ASP A 58 -11.16 4.52 4.40
CA ASP A 58 -12.17 5.19 5.24
C ASP A 58 -12.08 6.72 5.12
N ILE A 59 -10.86 7.25 4.98
CA ILE A 59 -10.62 8.67 4.70
C ILE A 59 -11.11 9.04 3.29
N VAL A 60 -10.87 8.19 2.29
CA VAL A 60 -11.39 8.42 0.92
C VAL A 60 -12.90 8.60 0.94
N GLU A 61 -13.60 7.68 1.58
CA GLU A 61 -15.06 7.70 1.66
C GLU A 61 -15.59 8.97 2.34
N LEU A 62 -15.01 9.32 3.50
CA LEU A 62 -15.39 10.50 4.27
C LEU A 62 -15.13 11.80 3.52
N GLU A 63 -13.93 11.97 2.97
CA GLU A 63 -13.52 13.19 2.28
C GLU A 63 -14.21 13.32 0.92
N TYR A 64 -14.45 12.22 0.22
CA TYR A 64 -15.22 12.29 -1.02
C TYR A 64 -16.67 12.73 -0.79
N ALA A 65 -17.31 12.26 0.27
CA ALA A 65 -18.65 12.72 0.66
C ALA A 65 -18.68 14.23 0.95
N ARG A 66 -17.63 14.77 1.57
CA ARG A 66 -17.47 16.22 1.79
C ARG A 66 -17.20 16.96 0.48
N ALA A 67 -16.43 16.37 -0.43
CA ALA A 67 -16.14 16.93 -1.75
C ALA A 67 -17.40 17.11 -2.59
N LEU A 68 -18.32 16.13 -2.57
CA LEU A 68 -19.62 16.21 -3.25
C LEU A 68 -20.52 17.33 -2.71
N LYS A 69 -20.31 17.76 -1.45
CA LYS A 69 -20.99 18.93 -0.85
C LYS A 69 -20.33 20.27 -1.21
N GLY A 70 -19.33 20.26 -2.10
CA GLY A 70 -18.65 21.45 -2.59
C GLY A 70 -17.30 21.76 -1.93
N ASN A 71 -16.80 20.92 -1.02
CA ASN A 71 -15.50 21.14 -0.39
C ASN A 71 -14.34 20.68 -1.29
N ARG A 72 -13.69 21.62 -1.99
CA ARG A 72 -12.56 21.33 -2.89
C ARG A 72 -11.33 20.76 -2.17
N ALA A 73 -11.05 21.20 -0.94
CA ALA A 73 -9.93 20.66 -0.16
C ALA A 73 -10.14 19.18 0.17
N SER A 74 -11.40 18.80 0.45
CA SER A 74 -11.78 17.40 0.66
C SER A 74 -11.63 16.55 -0.62
N GLN A 75 -11.84 17.12 -1.81
CA GLN A 75 -11.57 16.38 -3.04
C GLN A 75 -10.08 15.99 -3.13
N GLN A 76 -9.18 16.95 -2.88
CA GLN A 76 -7.75 16.69 -2.87
C GLN A 76 -7.35 15.70 -1.77
N ALA A 77 -7.92 15.81 -0.57
CA ALA A 77 -7.70 14.87 0.53
C ALA A 77 -8.15 13.44 0.16
N SER A 78 -9.30 13.29 -0.50
CA SER A 78 -9.77 11.97 -0.96
C SER A 78 -8.82 11.33 -1.97
N VAL A 79 -8.25 12.13 -2.89
CA VAL A 79 -7.27 11.64 -3.87
C VAL A 79 -5.96 11.24 -3.19
N GLN A 80 -5.49 12.03 -2.23
CA GLN A 80 -4.29 11.72 -1.45
C GLN A 80 -4.46 10.45 -0.61
N ALA A 81 -5.60 10.30 0.06
CA ALA A 81 -5.93 9.10 0.81
C ALA A 81 -5.98 7.86 -0.09
N LEU A 82 -6.53 7.99 -1.31
CA LEU A 82 -6.56 6.88 -2.26
C LEU A 82 -5.15 6.51 -2.74
N ALA A 83 -4.29 7.50 -2.98
CA ALA A 83 -2.89 7.28 -3.33
C ALA A 83 -2.13 6.58 -2.19
N GLN A 84 -2.38 6.98 -0.94
CA GLN A 84 -1.83 6.31 0.23
C GLN A 84 -2.30 4.86 0.31
N ALA A 85 -3.61 4.59 0.14
CA ALA A 85 -4.14 3.24 0.18
C ALA A 85 -3.48 2.31 -0.86
N ARG A 86 -3.26 2.81 -2.08
CA ARG A 86 -2.51 2.09 -3.13
C ARG A 86 -1.07 1.83 -2.73
N SER A 87 -0.37 2.84 -2.20
CA SER A 87 1.02 2.71 -1.78
C SER A 87 1.20 1.70 -0.66
N GLU A 88 0.23 1.64 0.27
CA GLU A 88 0.26 0.67 1.36
C GLU A 88 -0.02 -0.75 0.82
N LEU A 89 -1.02 -0.92 -0.06
CA LEU A 89 -1.25 -2.23 -0.68
C LEU A 89 -0.05 -2.70 -1.50
N ALA A 90 0.61 -1.82 -2.25
CA ALA A 90 1.83 -2.15 -3.00
C ALA A 90 2.99 -2.57 -2.10
N GLN A 91 3.06 -2.09 -0.85
CA GLN A 91 4.07 -2.53 0.12
C GLN A 91 3.78 -3.92 0.69
N ALA A 92 2.55 -4.43 0.55
CA ALA A 92 2.15 -5.76 0.99
C ALA A 92 2.52 -6.87 -0.03
N THR A 93 3.73 -6.82 -0.60
CA THR A 93 4.22 -7.70 -1.68
C THR A 93 4.14 -9.20 -1.36
N ALA A 94 4.30 -9.57 -0.08
CA ALA A 94 4.14 -10.96 0.35
C ALA A 94 2.71 -11.49 0.07
N LEU A 95 1.69 -10.64 0.17
CA LEU A 95 0.30 -11.02 -0.12
C LEU A 95 0.02 -11.11 -1.61
N GLU A 96 0.70 -10.34 -2.44
CA GLU A 96 0.62 -10.47 -3.89
C GLU A 96 1.08 -11.87 -4.35
N GLN A 97 2.15 -12.39 -3.74
CA GLN A 97 2.64 -13.74 -4.04
C GLN A 97 1.69 -14.85 -3.56
N LEU A 98 1.06 -14.67 -2.40
CA LEU A 98 0.16 -15.66 -1.80
C LEU A 98 -1.26 -15.62 -2.40
N TYR A 99 -1.73 -14.44 -2.78
CA TYR A 99 -3.09 -14.17 -3.23
C TYR A 99 -3.12 -13.24 -4.46
N PRO A 100 -2.53 -13.65 -5.60
CA PRO A 100 -2.35 -12.77 -6.76
C PRO A 100 -3.67 -12.31 -7.38
N GLN A 101 -4.70 -13.17 -7.38
CA GLN A 101 -6.02 -12.84 -7.91
C GLN A 101 -6.71 -11.78 -7.06
N SER A 102 -6.70 -11.95 -5.75
CA SER A 102 -7.21 -10.99 -4.77
C SER A 102 -6.47 -9.66 -4.90
N PHE A 103 -5.15 -9.67 -4.97
CA PHE A 103 -4.35 -8.46 -5.15
C PHE A 103 -4.74 -7.70 -6.43
N THR A 104 -4.84 -8.41 -7.56
CA THR A 104 -5.27 -7.83 -8.85
C THR A 104 -6.70 -7.28 -8.80
N GLN A 105 -7.59 -7.90 -8.02
CA GLN A 105 -8.96 -7.43 -7.82
C GLN A 105 -9.00 -6.16 -6.97
N ALA A 106 -8.21 -6.09 -5.89
CA ALA A 106 -8.05 -4.90 -5.08
C ALA A 106 -7.51 -3.72 -5.90
N ASP A 107 -6.46 -3.95 -6.70
CA ASP A 107 -5.86 -2.92 -7.55
C ASP A 107 -6.87 -2.37 -8.59
N ARG A 108 -7.58 -3.26 -9.29
CA ARG A 108 -8.65 -2.86 -10.22
C ARG A 108 -9.77 -2.07 -9.54
N ALA A 109 -10.13 -2.43 -8.31
CA ALA A 109 -11.14 -1.71 -7.55
C ALA A 109 -10.64 -0.31 -7.11
N LEU A 110 -9.37 -0.16 -6.74
CA LEU A 110 -8.76 1.15 -6.47
C LEU A 110 -8.72 2.02 -7.73
N ASP A 111 -8.49 1.42 -8.90
CA ASP A 111 -8.59 2.09 -10.21
C ASP A 111 -10.01 2.55 -10.53
N ALA A 112 -11.00 1.70 -10.28
CA ALA A 112 -12.40 2.09 -10.42
C ALA A 112 -12.75 3.27 -9.48
N ALA A 113 -12.31 3.22 -8.21
CA ALA A 113 -12.52 4.30 -7.25
C ALA A 113 -11.84 5.61 -7.71
N ALA A 114 -10.59 5.56 -8.19
CA ALA A 114 -9.88 6.73 -8.68
C ALA A 114 -10.62 7.38 -9.85
N ARG A 115 -11.05 6.58 -10.84
CA ARG A 115 -11.81 7.07 -11.98
C ARG A 115 -13.15 7.66 -11.56
N ALA A 116 -13.84 7.03 -10.62
CA ALA A 116 -15.11 7.53 -10.08
C ALA A 116 -14.93 8.88 -9.36
N ILE A 117 -13.87 9.04 -8.57
CA ILE A 117 -13.53 10.32 -7.92
C ILE A 117 -13.20 11.40 -8.95
N GLN A 118 -12.37 11.08 -9.95
CA GLN A 118 -11.97 12.01 -11.01
C GLN A 118 -13.15 12.47 -11.85
N THR A 119 -14.07 11.56 -12.17
CA THR A 119 -15.28 11.85 -12.97
C THR A 119 -16.46 12.33 -12.12
N GLN A 120 -16.25 12.57 -10.83
CA GLN A 120 -17.29 13.06 -9.89
C GLN A 120 -18.56 12.21 -9.90
N GLN A 121 -18.40 10.88 -9.95
CA GLN A 121 -19.51 9.93 -9.90
C GLN A 121 -20.28 10.01 -8.57
N PRO A 122 -21.50 9.46 -8.51
CA PRO A 122 -22.23 9.34 -7.26
C PRO A 122 -21.41 8.62 -6.19
N GLN A 123 -21.55 9.05 -4.93
CA GLN A 123 -20.84 8.46 -3.78
C GLN A 123 -20.96 6.93 -3.73
N ALA A 124 -22.13 6.39 -4.08
CA ALA A 124 -22.39 4.95 -4.09
C ALA A 124 -21.41 4.17 -4.98
N VAL A 125 -20.97 4.73 -6.11
CA VAL A 125 -20.02 4.07 -7.03
C VAL A 125 -18.63 3.98 -6.39
N VAL A 126 -18.20 5.05 -5.71
CA VAL A 126 -16.92 5.06 -4.98
C VAL A 126 -16.98 4.06 -3.83
N VAL A 127 -18.05 4.09 -3.01
CA VAL A 127 -18.22 3.17 -1.88
C VAL A 127 -18.22 1.71 -2.34
N GLN A 128 -18.90 1.39 -3.45
CA GLN A 128 -18.91 0.02 -3.98
C GLN A 128 -17.51 -0.46 -4.40
N ALA A 129 -16.71 0.42 -5.01
CA ALA A 129 -15.33 0.11 -5.36
C ALA A 129 -14.47 -0.09 -4.09
N LEU A 130 -14.59 0.78 -3.10
CA LEU A 130 -13.87 0.66 -1.81
C LEU A 130 -14.27 -0.60 -1.04
N GLU A 131 -15.55 -0.97 -1.02
CA GLU A 131 -16.05 -2.21 -0.41
C GLU A 131 -15.48 -3.46 -1.09
N THR A 132 -15.26 -3.41 -2.40
CA THR A 132 -14.57 -4.50 -3.12
C THR A 132 -13.15 -4.66 -2.57
N VAL A 133 -12.41 -3.57 -2.38
CA VAL A 133 -11.07 -3.61 -1.77
C VAL A 133 -11.14 -4.17 -0.34
N ARG A 134 -12.06 -3.68 0.50
CA ARG A 134 -12.26 -4.16 1.88
C ARG A 134 -12.59 -5.65 1.95
N THR A 135 -13.42 -6.14 1.04
CA THR A 135 -13.84 -7.54 0.99
C THR A 135 -12.66 -8.44 0.64
N VAL A 136 -11.87 -8.02 -0.35
CA VAL A 136 -10.69 -8.74 -0.80
C VAL A 136 -9.60 -8.71 0.28
N THR A 137 -9.37 -7.57 0.94
CA THR A 137 -8.34 -7.46 1.97
C THR A 137 -8.63 -8.30 3.21
N ARG A 138 -9.90 -8.57 3.53
CA ARG A 138 -10.25 -9.54 4.59
C ARG A 138 -9.73 -10.94 4.29
N GLN A 139 -9.64 -11.34 3.02
CA GLN A 139 -9.10 -12.64 2.63
C GLN A 139 -7.62 -12.80 3.02
N PHE A 140 -6.88 -11.69 3.08
CA PHE A 140 -5.48 -11.66 3.53
C PHE A 140 -5.31 -11.92 5.03
N THR A 141 -6.38 -11.76 5.82
CA THR A 141 -6.35 -11.93 7.29
C THR A 141 -6.87 -13.29 7.76
N VAL A 142 -7.50 -14.11 6.90
CA VAL A 142 -8.32 -15.26 7.32
C VAL A 142 -7.67 -16.64 7.10
N LYS A 143 -6.42 -16.74 6.63
CA LYS A 143 -5.75 -18.05 6.50
C LYS A 143 -4.39 -18.10 7.20
N PRO A 144 -4.31 -18.75 8.39
CA PRO A 144 -3.05 -19.34 8.87
C PRO A 144 -2.63 -20.54 8.01
#